data_AF-X1AZ05-F1
#
_entry.id   AF-X1AZ05-F1
#
_cell.length_a   1.000
_cell.length_b   1.000
_cell.length_c   1.000
_cell.angle_alpha   90.00
_cell.angle_beta   90.00
_cell.angle_gamma   90.00
#
_symmetry.space_group_name_H-M   'P 1'
#
loop_
_entity.id
_entity.type
_entity.pdbx_description
1 polymer ?
#
loop_
_entity_poly.entity_id
_entity_poly.type
_entity_poly.pdbx_seq_one_letter_code
_entity_poly.pdbx_strand_id
1 'polypeptide(L)'
;MFHVVARKQKTGIIKASKKAKNVTASLSSNDFVFNQATIVSSVILEPNSFLIHPVTNKYVNTNGDAWSNETLKNNYKSFIGAWNYVNHVQEPVQSVGFLADAALRKFVLDPEEKVYNYYTDILVATHRD
;
A
#
# COMPACT_ATOMS: atom_id res chain seq x y z
N MET A 1 -10.99 14.36 -11.08
CA MET A 1 -11.05 14.75 -12.50
C MET A 1 -9.69 14.47 -13.10
N PHE A 2 -9.57 13.45 -13.94
CA PHE A 2 -8.30 13.00 -14.49
C PHE A 2 -8.26 13.31 -15.97
N HIS A 3 -7.27 14.07 -16.42
CA HIS A 3 -6.92 14.24 -17.82
C HIS A 3 -5.40 14.15 -17.95
N VAL A 4 -4.89 13.36 -18.90
CA VAL A 4 -4.01 13.80 -19.99
C VAL A 4 -3.64 12.62 -20.89
N VAL A 5 -3.49 12.98 -22.17
CA VAL A 5 -3.28 12.23 -23.40
C VAL A 5 -1.85 11.67 -23.52
N ALA A 6 -1.71 10.43 -23.99
CA ALA A 6 -0.42 9.85 -24.37
C ALA A 6 -0.12 10.09 -25.86
N ARG A 7 1.07 10.64 -26.17
CA ARG A 7 1.69 10.57 -27.51
C ARG A 7 2.98 9.76 -27.42
N LYS A 8 3.13 8.80 -28.35
CA LYS A 8 4.37 8.05 -28.63
C LYS A 8 5.51 9.01 -28.97
N GLN A 9 6.72 8.82 -28.41
CA GLN A 9 7.92 9.25 -29.13
C GLN A 9 9.20 8.48 -28.79
N LYS A 10 10.01 8.35 -29.86
CA LYS A 10 11.26 7.62 -30.07
C LYS A 10 12.41 8.09 -29.17
N THR A 11 13.32 7.14 -28.92
CA THR A 11 14.76 7.28 -28.57
C THR A 11 15.32 8.70 -28.59
N GLY A 12 15.59 9.25 -27.39
CA GLY A 12 16.34 10.48 -27.18
C GLY A 12 16.89 10.50 -25.75
N ILE A 13 18.15 10.93 -25.60
CA ILE A 13 18.88 11.02 -24.34
C ILE A 13 18.04 11.76 -23.29
N ILE A 14 17.70 11.09 -22.18
CA ILE A 14 16.93 11.69 -21.08
C ILE A 14 17.85 12.67 -20.33
N LYS A 15 17.70 13.97 -20.59
CA LYS A 15 18.24 15.00 -19.70
C LYS A 15 17.31 15.11 -18.48
N ALA A 16 17.75 14.54 -17.36
CA ALA A 16 17.06 14.67 -16.08
C ALA A 16 17.00 16.15 -15.66
N SER A 17 15.79 16.71 -15.62
CA SER A 17 15.51 18.02 -15.06
C SER A 17 15.56 17.95 -13.53
N LYS A 18 16.46 18.71 -12.91
CA LYS A 18 16.71 18.80 -11.45
C LYS A 18 15.52 19.33 -10.60
N LYS A 19 14.29 19.36 -11.12
CA LYS A 19 13.15 20.03 -10.46
C LYS A 19 11.77 19.37 -10.63
N ALA A 20 11.70 18.10 -11.03
CA ALA A 20 10.40 17.41 -11.04
C ALA A 20 10.05 16.92 -9.63
N LYS A 21 9.21 17.67 -8.89
CA LYS A 21 8.69 17.25 -7.58
C LYS A 21 7.74 16.06 -7.66
N ASN A 22 7.15 15.81 -8.85
CA ASN A 22 6.19 14.75 -9.07
C ASN A 22 6.57 13.99 -10.35
N VAL A 23 6.64 12.66 -10.25
CA VAL A 23 6.74 11.76 -11.40
C VAL A 23 5.35 11.29 -11.75
N THR A 24 4.98 11.39 -13.02
CA THR A 24 3.71 10.84 -13.52
C THR A 24 4.01 9.54 -14.24
N ALA A 25 3.44 8.44 -13.77
CA ALA A 25 3.47 7.14 -14.42
C ALA A 25 2.09 6.84 -15.00
N SER A 26 2.06 6.21 -16.18
CA SER A 26 0.83 5.72 -16.80
C SER A 26 0.92 4.22 -16.93
N LEU A 27 -0.05 3.52 -16.38
CA LEU A 27 -0.13 2.06 -16.42
C LEU A 27 -1.29 1.66 -17.34
N SER A 28 -1.04 0.69 -18.21
CA SER A 28 -2.00 0.19 -19.19
C SER A 28 -2.54 -1.16 -18.75
N SER A 29 -3.84 -1.40 -18.99
CA SER A 29 -4.44 -2.72 -18.81
C SER A 29 -3.93 -3.76 -19.80
N ASN A 30 -3.24 -3.34 -20.87
CA ASN A 30 -2.59 -4.27 -21.81
C ASN A 30 -1.30 -4.86 -21.23
N ASP A 31 -0.62 -4.10 -20.35
CA ASP A 31 0.66 -4.50 -19.77
C ASP A 31 0.47 -5.12 -18.37
N PHE A 32 -0.64 -4.78 -17.69
CA PHE A 32 -0.89 -5.19 -16.31
C PHE A 32 -2.31 -5.75 -16.09
N VAL A 33 -2.40 -6.71 -15.18
CA VAL A 33 -3.62 -7.04 -14.44
C VAL A 33 -3.59 -6.27 -13.13
N PHE A 34 -4.67 -5.52 -12.85
CA PHE A 34 -4.81 -4.81 -11.59
C PHE A 34 -5.64 -5.63 -10.61
N ASN A 35 -5.17 -5.74 -9.38
CA ASN A 35 -5.89 -6.37 -8.27
C ASN A 35 -5.89 -5.44 -7.06
N GLN A 36 -7.02 -5.40 -6.35
CA GLN A 36 -7.13 -4.67 -5.08
C GLN A 36 -7.25 -5.65 -3.93
N ALA A 37 -6.43 -5.46 -2.89
CA ALA A 37 -6.44 -6.29 -1.70
C ALA A 37 -6.29 -5.46 -0.42
N THR A 38 -6.88 -5.92 0.68
CA THR A 38 -6.60 -5.40 2.02
C THR A 38 -5.51 -6.25 2.66
N ILE A 39 -4.41 -5.64 3.10
CA ILE A 39 -3.21 -6.38 3.55
C ILE A 39 -2.90 -6.28 5.04
N VAL A 40 -3.28 -5.19 5.70
CA VAL A 40 -2.94 -4.96 7.10
C VAL A 40 -4.10 -4.26 7.80
N SER A 41 -4.43 -4.73 9.00
CA SER A 41 -5.25 -4.00 9.97
C SER A 41 -4.36 -3.48 11.09
N SER A 42 -4.66 -2.29 11.60
CA SER A 42 -4.03 -1.80 12.83
C SER A 42 -4.80 -2.23 14.09
N VAL A 43 -4.13 -2.06 15.22
CA VAL A 43 -4.66 -2.20 16.58
C VAL A 43 -4.60 -0.87 17.32
N ILE A 44 -5.40 -0.75 18.37
CA ILE A 44 -5.34 0.37 19.32
C ILE A 44 -4.48 -0.07 20.50
N LEU A 45 -3.69 0.87 21.01
CA LEU A 45 -2.96 0.68 22.27
C LEU A 45 -3.74 1.34 23.40
N GLU A 46 -3.66 0.76 24.59
CA GLU A 46 -4.19 1.38 25.79
C GLU A 46 -3.44 2.69 26.10
N PRO A 47 -4.10 3.70 26.70
CA PRO A 47 -3.47 4.97 27.03
C PRO A 47 -2.22 4.79 27.89
N ASN A 48 -1.12 5.45 27.51
CA ASN A 48 0.17 5.40 28.22
C ASN A 48 0.73 3.98 28.42
N SER A 49 0.42 3.06 27.50
CA SER A 49 0.79 1.66 27.59
C SER A 49 1.27 1.12 26.24
N PHE A 50 1.93 -0.04 26.28
CA PHE A 50 2.28 -0.85 25.09
C PHE A 50 1.32 -2.02 24.90
N LEU A 51 0.28 -2.13 25.72
CA LEU A 51 -0.72 -3.18 25.65
C LEU A 51 -1.77 -2.88 24.57
N ILE A 52 -2.20 -3.92 23.87
CA ILE A 52 -3.24 -3.84 22.84
C ILE A 52 -4.61 -3.78 23.52
N HIS A 53 -5.45 -2.85 23.08
CA HIS A 53 -6.82 -2.73 23.56
C HIS A 53 -7.61 -4.01 23.23
N PRO A 54 -8.36 -4.61 24.17
CA PRO A 54 -9.01 -5.91 23.99
C PRO A 54 -9.90 -6.01 22.74
N VAL A 55 -10.62 -4.93 22.41
CA VAL A 55 -11.51 -4.87 21.22
C VAL A 55 -10.76 -5.09 19.91
N THR A 56 -9.48 -4.71 19.84
CA THR A 56 -8.63 -4.86 18.64
C THR A 56 -7.69 -6.06 18.69
N ASN A 57 -7.71 -6.85 19.76
CA ASN A 57 -6.82 -8.02 19.91
C ASN A 57 -7.04 -9.06 18.80
N LYS A 58 -8.26 -9.17 18.27
CA LYS A 58 -8.61 -10.04 17.13
C LYS A 58 -7.90 -9.68 15.81
N TYR A 59 -7.23 -8.54 15.73
CA TYR A 59 -6.49 -8.11 14.53
C TYR A 59 -4.97 -8.37 14.62
N VAL A 60 -4.50 -8.96 15.73
CA VAL A 60 -3.14 -9.48 15.83
C VAL A 60 -3.02 -10.68 14.90
N ASN A 61 -1.94 -10.74 14.10
CA ASN A 61 -1.75 -11.83 13.17
C ASN A 61 -1.32 -13.12 13.88
N THR A 62 -1.22 -14.23 13.14
CA THR A 62 -0.83 -15.54 13.69
C THR A 62 0.61 -15.59 14.21
N ASN A 63 1.45 -14.62 13.84
CA ASN A 63 2.83 -14.50 14.32
C ASN A 63 2.92 -13.71 15.63
N GLY A 64 1.79 -13.17 16.14
CA GLY A 64 1.77 -12.31 17.32
C GLY A 64 2.15 -10.85 17.03
N ASP A 65 2.28 -10.48 15.75
CA ASP A 65 2.64 -9.12 15.34
C ASP A 65 1.39 -8.29 15.04
N ALA A 66 1.48 -7.00 15.36
CA ALA A 66 0.46 -6.02 15.04
C ALA A 66 1.08 -4.64 14.84
N TRP A 67 0.37 -3.79 14.10
CA TRP A 67 0.75 -2.38 13.91
C TRP A 67 -0.23 -1.49 14.66
N SER A 68 0.27 -0.55 15.47
CA SER A 68 -0.63 0.44 16.08
C SER A 68 -1.26 1.35 15.01
N ASN A 69 -2.37 2.02 15.35
CA ASN A 69 -2.98 3.03 14.48
C ASN A 69 -1.98 4.09 14.01
N GLU A 70 -1.10 4.54 14.91
CA GLU A 70 -0.07 5.54 14.61
C GLU A 70 0.99 4.97 13.65
N THR A 71 1.49 3.77 13.95
CA THR A 71 2.49 3.09 13.12
C THR A 71 1.96 2.87 11.71
N LEU A 72 0.74 2.32 11.54
CA LEU A 72 0.17 2.09 10.21
C LEU A 72 -0.11 3.38 9.46
N LYS A 73 -0.65 4.39 10.14
CA LYS A 73 -0.93 5.70 9.51
C LYS A 73 0.35 6.39 9.01
N ASN A 74 1.46 6.27 9.72
CA ASN A 74 2.72 6.90 9.34
C ASN A 74 3.45 6.13 8.23
N ASN A 75 3.25 4.81 8.14
CA ASN A 75 4.06 3.94 7.29
C ASN A 75 3.35 3.38 6.05
N TYR A 76 2.01 3.40 5.94
CA TYR A 76 1.32 2.71 4.84
C TYR A 76 1.78 3.12 3.42
N LYS A 77 2.26 4.36 3.24
CA LYS A 77 2.76 4.83 1.94
C LYS A 77 4.07 4.16 1.52
N SER A 78 4.82 3.55 2.44
CA SER A 78 6.04 2.82 2.10
C SER A 78 5.76 1.54 1.31
N PHE A 79 4.51 1.06 1.29
CA PHE A 79 4.11 -0.07 0.47
C PHE A 79 4.11 0.27 -1.04
N ILE A 80 3.97 1.54 -1.40
CA ILE A 80 3.94 1.97 -2.81
C ILE A 80 5.31 1.74 -3.43
N GLY A 81 5.35 0.97 -4.52
CA GLY A 81 6.57 0.56 -5.21
C GLY A 81 7.19 -0.73 -4.67
N ALA A 82 6.64 -1.33 -3.61
CA ALA A 82 7.06 -2.66 -3.17
C ALA A 82 6.81 -3.70 -4.27
N TRP A 83 7.69 -4.67 -4.40
CA TRP A 83 7.60 -5.67 -5.47
C TRP A 83 6.57 -6.74 -5.14
N ASN A 84 5.91 -7.23 -6.18
CA ASN A 84 4.97 -8.33 -6.12
C ASN A 84 5.70 -9.63 -6.51
N TYR A 85 5.61 -10.67 -5.67
CA TYR A 85 6.31 -11.93 -5.90
C TYR A 85 5.35 -13.12 -5.79
N VAL A 86 5.68 -14.18 -6.52
CA VAL A 86 5.01 -15.47 -6.39
C VAL A 86 5.60 -16.24 -5.20
N ASN A 87 4.74 -16.84 -4.36
CA ASN A 87 5.12 -17.75 -3.28
C ASN A 87 6.18 -17.22 -2.28
N HIS A 88 6.21 -15.91 -2.04
CA HIS A 88 7.17 -15.26 -1.13
C HIS A 88 8.67 -15.44 -1.49
N VAL A 89 8.99 -15.81 -2.74
CA VAL A 89 10.39 -15.83 -3.19
C VAL A 89 10.84 -14.40 -3.51
N GLN A 90 11.53 -13.76 -2.57
CA GLN A 90 11.89 -12.33 -2.62
C GLN A 90 13.17 -12.06 -3.43
N GLU A 91 13.29 -12.69 -4.59
CA GLU A 91 14.42 -12.49 -5.50
C GLU A 91 14.04 -11.46 -6.57
N PRO A 92 14.78 -10.34 -6.73
CA PRO A 92 14.43 -9.26 -7.64
C PRO A 92 14.01 -9.64 -9.05
N VAL A 93 14.72 -10.60 -9.60
CA VAL A 93 14.53 -11.10 -10.96
C VAL A 93 13.25 -11.92 -11.13
N GLN A 94 12.60 -12.30 -10.03
CA GLN A 94 11.35 -13.07 -9.99
C GLN A 94 10.13 -12.20 -9.64
N SER A 95 10.30 -10.88 -9.58
CA SER A 95 9.17 -9.96 -9.40
C SER A 95 8.22 -10.07 -10.59
N VAL A 96 6.94 -10.24 -10.29
CA VAL A 96 5.84 -10.29 -11.28
C VAL A 96 5.05 -8.98 -11.31
N GLY A 97 5.56 -7.92 -10.68
CA GLY A 97 4.92 -6.62 -10.68
C GLY A 97 5.23 -5.80 -9.44
N PHE A 98 4.33 -4.89 -9.09
CA PHE A 98 4.53 -3.99 -7.94
C PHE A 98 3.22 -3.45 -7.38
N LEU A 99 3.29 -2.92 -6.16
CA LEU A 99 2.20 -2.18 -5.54
C LEU A 99 2.16 -0.76 -6.12
N ALA A 100 1.15 -0.49 -6.93
CA ALA A 100 0.96 0.78 -7.61
C ALA A 100 0.41 1.88 -6.69
N ASP A 101 -0.39 1.51 -5.69
CA ASP A 101 -0.98 2.46 -4.75
C ASP A 101 -1.30 1.81 -3.40
N ALA A 102 -1.45 2.64 -2.37
CA ALA A 102 -1.88 2.23 -1.04
C ALA A 102 -2.82 3.30 -0.44
N ALA A 103 -3.97 2.86 0.05
CA ALA A 103 -4.98 3.69 0.67
C ALA A 103 -5.24 3.25 2.11
N LEU A 104 -5.28 4.21 3.03
CA LEU A 104 -5.60 3.98 4.43
C LEU A 104 -7.09 4.24 4.66
N ARG A 105 -7.82 3.23 5.14
CA ARG A 105 -9.26 3.29 5.41
C ARG A 105 -9.54 3.15 6.89
N LYS A 106 -10.13 4.18 7.49
CA LYS A 106 -10.56 4.15 8.90
C LYS A 106 -11.85 3.34 9.03
N PHE A 107 -11.90 2.43 10.00
CA PHE A 107 -13.09 1.67 10.34
C PHE A 107 -13.43 1.86 11.82
N VAL A 108 -14.64 2.33 12.10
CA VAL A 108 -15.12 2.61 13.46
C VAL A 108 -15.68 1.31 14.03
N LEU A 109 -15.11 0.86 15.15
CA LEU A 109 -15.49 -0.38 15.84
C LEU A 109 -16.52 -0.08 16.93
N ASP A 110 -16.32 1.03 17.62
CA ASP A 110 -17.25 1.58 18.61
C ASP A 110 -17.30 3.11 18.45
N PRO A 111 -18.43 3.67 18.00
CA PRO A 111 -18.58 5.12 17.84
C PRO A 111 -18.54 5.89 19.16
N GLU A 112 -19.03 5.30 20.25
CA GLU A 112 -19.19 5.95 21.55
C GLU A 112 -17.85 6.01 22.28
N GLU A 113 -17.12 4.89 22.28
CA GLU A 113 -15.80 4.74 22.90
C GLU A 113 -14.66 5.24 22.00
N LYS A 114 -14.99 5.81 20.83
CA LYS A 114 -14.03 6.30 19.81
C LYS A 114 -12.99 5.24 19.42
N VAL A 115 -13.39 3.97 19.44
CA VAL A 115 -12.53 2.84 19.08
C VAL A 115 -12.59 2.66 17.57
N TYR A 116 -11.43 2.73 16.92
CA TYR A 116 -11.30 2.54 15.48
C TYR A 116 -9.98 1.85 15.14
N ASN A 117 -9.97 1.12 14.03
CA ASN A 117 -8.76 0.66 13.38
C ASN A 117 -8.62 1.29 12.00
N TYR A 118 -7.46 1.08 11.39
CA TYR A 118 -7.22 1.32 9.98
C TYR A 118 -7.03 -0.01 9.27
N TYR A 119 -7.55 -0.08 8.05
CA TYR A 119 -7.17 -1.07 7.06
C TYR A 119 -6.32 -0.40 5.99
N THR A 120 -5.30 -1.09 5.51
CA THR A 120 -4.56 -0.66 4.33
C THR A 120 -5.01 -1.49 3.13
N ASP A 121 -5.64 -0.81 2.18
CA ASP A 121 -6.00 -1.34 0.87
C ASP A 121 -4.88 -1.00 -0.12
N ILE A 122 -4.42 -1.97 -0.90
CA ILE A 122 -3.36 -1.79 -1.92
C ILE A 122 -3.93 -2.04 -3.31
N LEU A 123 -3.35 -1.34 -4.28
CA LEU A 123 -3.51 -1.64 -5.71
C LEU A 123 -2.25 -2.33 -6.19
N VAL A 124 -2.38 -3.57 -6.65
CA VAL A 124 -1.28 -4.37 -7.20
C VAL A 124 -1.38 -4.35 -8.72
N ALA A 125 -0.27 -4.04 -9.39
CA ALA A 125 -0.10 -4.15 -10.83
C ALA A 125 0.79 -5.36 -11.12
N THR A 126 0.18 -6.44 -11.59
CA THR A 126 0.87 -7.68 -11.98
C THR A 126 1.10 -7.67 -13.49
N HIS A 127 2.30 -7.99 -13.96
CA HIS A 127 2.61 -8.10 -15.38
C HIS A 127 1.68 -9.11 -16.06
N ARG A 128 1.17 -8.73 -17.24
CA ARG A 128 0.59 -9.68 -18.19
C ARG A 128 1.74 -10.24 -19.00
N ASP A 129 2.26 -11.38 -18.59
CA ASP A 129 3.05 -12.22 -19.50
C ASP A 129 2.18 -12.73 -20.66
#